data_AF-A0A7C6I2T8-F1
#
_entry.id   AF-A0A7C6I2T8-F1
#
_cell.length_a   1.000
_cell.length_b   1.000
_cell.length_c   1.000
_cell.angle_alpha   90.00
_cell.angle_beta   90.00
_cell.angle_gamma   90.00
#
_symmetry.space_group_name_H-M   'P 1'
#
loop_
_entity.id
_entity.type
_entity.pdbx_description
1 polymer ?
#
loop_
_entity_poly.entity_id
_entity_poly.type
_entity_poly.pdbx_seq_one_letter_code
_entity_poly.pdbx_strand_id
1 'polypeptide(L)'
;MNALIYFSATGETKKVNDYYQNKLPNLNVFDITDYDTRVNFNHYLTYNMIILSIPVYSENVPLPVRNFLNKLKCKYLIVNLTYGSISVGRTLKNIKKLISPSISLIGAALIPSKHTYYNNVVNNDFNELQPLLDKYENKDYTPINIPKLKGHFLSPILEKQRTKYNIKIKFNPNKCIKCNLCINKCPVNAINNYHKINKNCLRCLRCVTECPNKAYTYKRSKLLTLYLKNKIKPQSIIVIK
;
A
#
# COMPACT_ATOMS: atom_id res chain seq x y z
N MET A 1 -23.06 -6.05 3.00
CA MET A 1 -22.35 -4.94 2.32
C MET A 1 -20.99 -5.42 1.82
N ASN A 2 -20.57 -4.97 0.63
CA ASN A 2 -19.22 -5.18 0.09
C ASN A 2 -18.52 -3.82 -0.01
N ALA A 3 -17.18 -3.79 -0.04
CA ALA A 3 -16.43 -2.55 -0.15
C ALA A 3 -15.08 -2.71 -0.87
N LEU A 4 -14.65 -1.62 -1.48
CA LEU A 4 -13.28 -1.41 -1.95
C LEU A 4 -12.53 -0.59 -0.91
N ILE A 5 -11.34 -1.03 -0.51
CA ILE A 5 -10.53 -0.33 0.48
C ILE A 5 -9.12 -0.20 -0.06
N TYR A 6 -8.51 0.97 0.06
CA TYR A 6 -7.12 1.13 -0.35
C TYR A 6 -6.29 2.02 0.57
N PHE A 7 -4.98 1.76 0.58
CA PHE A 7 -3.96 2.65 1.10
C PHE A 7 -3.01 2.99 -0.04
N SER A 8 -2.81 4.25 -0.40
CA SER A 8 -1.96 4.68 -1.51
C SER A 8 -1.31 6.03 -1.25
N ALA A 9 -0.05 6.02 -0.82
CA ALA A 9 0.64 7.26 -0.50
C ALA A 9 1.04 8.09 -1.74
N THR A 10 1.26 7.46 -2.88
CA THR A 10 1.71 8.12 -4.13
C THR A 10 0.85 7.74 -5.34
N GLY A 11 -0.38 7.28 -5.10
CA GLY A 11 -1.38 7.03 -6.15
C GLY A 11 -1.28 5.70 -6.88
N GLU A 12 -0.13 5.02 -6.90
CA GLU A 12 0.04 3.78 -7.69
C GLU A 12 -0.95 2.67 -7.28
N THR A 13 -1.10 2.43 -5.97
CA THR A 13 -2.10 1.48 -5.45
C THR A 13 -3.54 1.93 -5.69
N LYS A 14 -3.79 3.25 -5.73
CA LYS A 14 -5.11 3.79 -6.02
C LYS A 14 -5.54 3.41 -7.44
N LYS A 15 -4.63 3.44 -8.43
CA LYS A 15 -4.93 3.01 -9.80
C LYS A 15 -5.49 1.57 -9.87
N VAL A 16 -4.93 0.65 -9.07
CA VAL A 16 -5.45 -0.72 -8.95
C VAL A 16 -6.85 -0.72 -8.34
N ASN A 17 -7.10 0.07 -7.31
CA ASN A 17 -8.44 0.20 -6.74
C ASN A 17 -9.44 0.81 -7.74
N ASP A 18 -9.01 1.81 -8.51
CA ASP A 18 -9.83 2.49 -9.52
C ASP A 18 -10.25 1.52 -10.64
N TYR A 19 -9.40 0.55 -11.01
CA TYR A 19 -9.79 -0.54 -11.91
C TYR A 19 -11.01 -1.31 -11.38
N TYR A 20 -11.00 -1.73 -10.11
CA TYR A 20 -12.16 -2.40 -9.51
C TYR A 20 -13.35 -1.45 -9.38
N GLN A 21 -13.15 -0.18 -9.02
CA GLN A 21 -14.23 0.80 -8.89
C GLN A 21 -14.94 1.03 -10.23
N ASN A 22 -14.21 1.08 -11.34
CA ASN A 22 -14.78 1.23 -12.67
C ASN A 22 -15.65 0.02 -13.07
N LYS A 23 -15.29 -1.18 -12.63
CA LYS A 23 -16.05 -2.42 -12.90
C LYS A 23 -17.19 -2.64 -11.91
N LEU A 24 -17.04 -2.14 -10.68
CA LEU A 24 -17.97 -2.30 -9.57
C LEU A 24 -18.38 -0.93 -9.00
N PRO A 25 -19.05 -0.07 -9.78
CA PRO A 25 -19.29 1.33 -9.43
C PRO A 25 -20.19 1.52 -8.20
N ASN A 26 -20.98 0.50 -7.86
CA ASN A 26 -21.92 0.54 -6.74
C ASN A 26 -21.28 0.19 -5.38
N LEU A 27 -19.98 -0.14 -5.35
CA LEU A 27 -19.30 -0.47 -4.10
C LEU A 27 -18.78 0.78 -3.39
N ASN A 28 -18.99 0.81 -2.08
CA ASN A 28 -18.41 1.84 -1.22
C ASN A 28 -16.89 1.76 -1.27
N VAL A 29 -16.24 2.92 -1.44
CA VAL A 29 -14.78 3.05 -1.50
C VAL A 29 -14.25 3.77 -0.27
N PHE A 30 -13.27 3.18 0.41
CA PHE A 30 -12.61 3.77 1.56
C PHE A 30 -11.12 4.02 1.28
N ASP A 31 -10.74 5.30 1.23
CA ASP A 31 -9.35 5.73 1.25
C ASP A 31 -8.82 5.72 2.69
N ILE A 32 -8.27 4.58 3.10
CA ILE A 32 -7.63 4.44 4.40
C ILE A 32 -6.19 4.96 4.39
N THR A 33 -5.73 5.68 3.36
CA THR A 33 -4.46 6.42 3.39
C THR A 33 -4.57 7.60 4.35
N ASP A 34 -5.68 8.32 4.26
CA ASP A 34 -6.00 9.44 5.12
C ASP A 34 -6.17 8.97 6.57
N TYR A 35 -5.57 9.72 7.49
CA TYR A 35 -5.47 9.31 8.89
C TYR A 35 -6.84 9.22 9.54
N ASP A 36 -7.67 10.25 9.37
CA ASP A 36 -8.98 10.35 10.01
C ASP A 36 -9.94 9.27 9.49
N THR A 37 -9.99 9.07 8.17
CA THR A 37 -10.78 7.98 7.55
C THR A 37 -10.42 6.63 8.13
N ARG A 38 -9.12 6.36 8.34
CA ARG A 38 -8.66 5.08 8.86
C ARG A 38 -8.90 4.91 10.36
N VAL A 39 -8.80 5.97 11.16
CA VAL A 39 -9.06 5.93 12.62
C VAL A 39 -10.55 5.85 12.93
N ASN A 40 -11.37 6.56 12.15
CA ASN A 40 -12.82 6.61 12.31
C ASN A 40 -13.54 5.53 11.49
N PHE A 41 -12.80 4.59 10.89
CA PHE A 41 -13.40 3.49 10.15
C PHE A 41 -14.33 2.69 11.07
N ASN A 42 -15.57 2.45 10.64
CA ASN A 42 -16.56 1.78 11.48
C ASN A 42 -16.26 0.28 11.60
N HIS A 43 -15.56 -0.09 12.66
CA HIS A 43 -15.19 -1.48 12.99
C HIS A 43 -16.33 -2.30 13.62
N TYR A 44 -17.52 -1.73 13.78
CA TYR A 44 -18.72 -2.48 14.19
C TYR A 44 -19.44 -3.11 13.00
N LEU A 45 -19.25 -2.58 11.79
CA LEU A 45 -19.84 -3.14 10.57
C LEU A 45 -19.10 -4.40 10.14
N THR A 46 -19.87 -5.43 9.79
CA THR A 46 -19.35 -6.65 9.17
C THR A 46 -19.63 -6.62 7.67
N TYR A 47 -18.59 -6.75 6.87
CA TYR A 47 -18.70 -6.81 5.42
C TYR A 47 -18.83 -8.27 4.95
N ASN A 48 -19.57 -8.51 3.86
CA ASN A 48 -19.57 -9.82 3.24
C ASN A 48 -18.24 -10.03 2.49
N MET A 49 -17.86 -9.10 1.62
CA MET A 49 -16.55 -9.11 0.96
C MET A 49 -15.86 -7.74 1.00
N ILE A 50 -14.54 -7.76 1.13
CA ILE A 50 -13.67 -6.59 0.92
C ILE A 50 -12.65 -6.91 -0.17
N ILE A 51 -12.47 -5.98 -1.11
CA ILE A 51 -11.32 -5.98 -2.03
C ILE A 51 -10.36 -4.91 -1.51
N LEU A 52 -9.19 -5.34 -1.05
CA LEU A 52 -8.20 -4.49 -0.37
C LEU A 52 -6.98 -4.28 -1.27
N SER A 53 -6.65 -3.03 -1.59
CA SER A 53 -5.47 -2.67 -2.38
C SER A 53 -4.45 -1.90 -1.53
N ILE A 54 -3.27 -2.47 -1.30
CA ILE A 54 -2.23 -1.87 -0.44
C ILE A 54 -0.83 -2.00 -1.03
N PRO A 55 0.10 -1.05 -0.77
CA PRO A 55 1.47 -1.17 -1.21
C PRO A 55 2.27 -2.09 -0.28
N VAL A 56 3.35 -2.64 -0.83
CA VAL A 56 4.38 -3.33 -0.05
C VAL A 56 5.46 -2.33 0.34
N TYR A 57 5.68 -2.17 1.65
CA TYR A 57 6.79 -1.37 2.19
C TYR A 57 7.83 -2.28 2.80
N SER A 58 9.05 -2.27 2.23
CA SER A 58 10.19 -3.07 2.69
C SER A 58 9.86 -4.56 2.85
N GLU A 59 9.18 -5.15 1.86
CA GLU A 59 8.73 -6.56 1.87
C GLU A 59 7.67 -6.90 2.94
N ASN A 60 6.92 -5.89 3.41
CA ASN A 60 5.89 -6.08 4.41
C ASN A 60 4.69 -5.14 4.24
N VAL A 61 3.64 -5.39 5.01
CA VAL A 61 2.44 -4.55 5.12
C VAL A 61 2.82 -3.21 5.78
N PRO A 62 2.39 -2.05 5.25
CA PRO A 62 2.63 -0.76 5.89
C PRO A 62 2.13 -0.77 7.34
N LEU A 63 2.94 -0.26 8.27
CA LEU A 63 2.59 -0.23 9.70
C LEU A 63 1.16 0.26 10.03
N PRO A 64 0.66 1.39 9.48
CA PRO A 64 -0.72 1.82 9.78
C PRO A 64 -1.79 0.84 9.28
N VAL A 65 -1.51 0.08 8.22
CA VAL A 65 -2.43 -0.90 7.65
C VAL A 65 -2.47 -2.18 8.50
N ARG A 66 -1.37 -2.53 9.21
CA ARG A 66 -1.38 -3.71 10.11
C ARG A 66 -2.42 -3.57 11.21
N ASN A 67 -2.46 -2.40 11.86
CA ASN A 67 -3.43 -2.12 12.91
C ASN A 67 -4.87 -2.15 12.38
N PHE A 68 -5.06 -1.70 11.13
CA PHE A 68 -6.35 -1.75 10.46
C PHE A 68 -6.78 -3.19 10.17
N LEU A 69 -5.89 -4.03 9.63
CA LEU A 69 -6.17 -5.44 9.33
C LEU A 69 -6.58 -6.25 10.56
N ASN A 70 -5.94 -6.02 11.71
CA ASN A 70 -6.27 -6.72 12.96
C ASN A 70 -7.70 -6.45 13.45
N LYS A 71 -8.30 -5.32 13.03
CA LYS A 71 -9.66 -4.91 13.41
C LYS A 71 -10.66 -5.05 12.27
N LEU A 72 -10.22 -5.58 11.12
CA LEU A 72 -11.07 -5.72 9.95
C LEU A 72 -12.10 -6.84 10.18
N LYS A 73 -13.35 -6.59 9.80
CA LYS A 73 -14.43 -7.58 9.87
C LYS A 73 -15.05 -7.79 8.50
N CYS A 74 -14.70 -8.91 7.87
CA CYS A 74 -15.39 -9.38 6.67
C CYS A 74 -15.47 -10.92 6.67
N LYS A 75 -16.34 -11.49 5.82
CA LYS A 75 -16.33 -12.95 5.57
C LYS A 75 -15.23 -13.31 4.57
N TYR A 76 -15.18 -12.57 3.46
CA TYR A 76 -14.28 -12.83 2.33
C TYR A 76 -13.36 -11.63 2.05
N LEU A 77 -12.13 -11.92 1.65
CA LEU A 77 -11.11 -10.92 1.36
C LEU A 77 -10.39 -11.26 0.05
N ILE A 78 -10.27 -10.28 -0.84
CA ILE A 78 -9.33 -10.26 -1.97
C ILE A 78 -8.27 -9.20 -1.66
N VAL A 79 -7.00 -9.49 -1.90
CA VAL A 79 -5.89 -8.56 -1.62
C VAL A 79 -5.04 -8.28 -2.85
N ASN A 80 -4.91 -7.01 -3.22
CA ASN A 80 -3.97 -6.54 -4.23
C ASN A 80 -2.76 -5.88 -3.56
N LEU A 81 -1.57 -6.37 -3.88
CA LEU A 81 -0.29 -5.91 -3.35
C LEU A 81 0.53 -5.23 -4.43
N THR A 82 0.58 -3.90 -4.41
CA THR A 82 1.44 -3.16 -5.35
C THR A 82 2.86 -3.06 -4.82
N TYR A 83 3.88 -3.32 -5.65
CA TYR A 83 5.28 -3.24 -5.21
C TYR A 83 6.20 -2.63 -6.28
N GLY A 84 7.30 -2.02 -5.84
CA GLY A 84 8.23 -1.28 -6.70
C GLY A 84 9.18 -2.15 -7.55
N SER A 85 8.76 -3.37 -7.92
CA SER A 85 9.54 -4.30 -8.76
C SER A 85 10.87 -4.77 -8.17
N ILE A 86 10.99 -4.77 -6.84
CA ILE A 86 12.16 -5.30 -6.13
C ILE A 86 11.83 -6.65 -5.50
N SER A 87 10.91 -6.66 -4.53
CA SER A 87 10.48 -7.86 -3.84
C SER A 87 9.17 -7.58 -3.11
N VAL A 88 8.23 -8.51 -3.18
CA VAL A 88 7.03 -8.52 -2.33
C VAL A 88 7.32 -9.19 -0.98
N GLY A 89 8.36 -10.03 -0.94
CA GLY A 89 8.74 -10.86 0.20
C GLY A 89 7.58 -11.62 0.81
N ARG A 90 7.49 -11.61 2.14
CA ARG A 90 6.51 -12.41 2.91
C ARG A 90 5.21 -11.66 3.17
N THR A 91 4.92 -10.58 2.44
CA THR A 91 3.77 -9.69 2.72
C THR A 91 2.45 -10.44 2.76
N LEU A 92 2.16 -11.28 1.76
CA LEU A 92 0.90 -12.04 1.71
C LEU A 92 0.74 -13.00 2.90
N LYS A 93 1.83 -13.69 3.28
CA LYS A 93 1.88 -14.54 4.49
C LYS A 93 1.64 -13.72 5.76
N ASN A 94 2.21 -12.51 5.84
CA ASN A 94 2.01 -11.64 6.99
C ASN A 94 0.57 -11.13 7.07
N ILE A 95 -0.08 -10.85 5.94
CA ILE A 95 -1.51 -10.49 5.91
C ILE A 95 -2.35 -11.62 6.49
N LYS A 96 -2.14 -12.87 6.06
CA LYS A 96 -2.88 -14.02 6.61
C LYS A 96 -2.71 -14.18 8.13
N LYS A 97 -1.57 -13.77 8.69
CA LYS A 97 -1.33 -13.76 10.15
C LYS A 97 -2.00 -12.60 10.88
N LEU A 98 -2.23 -11.46 10.20
CA LEU A 98 -2.80 -10.25 10.80
C LEU A 98 -4.33 -10.25 10.77
N ILE A 99 -4.93 -10.80 9.72
CA ILE A 99 -6.39 -10.89 9.62
C ILE A 99 -6.94 -11.92 10.60
N SER A 100 -8.18 -11.70 11.07
CA SER A 100 -8.91 -12.68 11.88
C SER A 100 -8.94 -14.06 11.22
N PRO A 101 -8.81 -15.16 11.98
CA PRO A 101 -8.98 -16.53 11.46
C PRO A 101 -10.31 -16.76 10.74
N SER A 102 -11.36 -16.02 11.11
CA SER A 102 -12.68 -16.08 10.48
C SER A 102 -12.75 -15.44 9.08
N ILE A 103 -11.72 -14.70 8.66
CA ILE A 103 -11.65 -14.10 7.33
C ILE A 103 -11.06 -15.13 6.34
N SER A 104 -11.86 -15.48 5.35
CA SER A 104 -11.45 -16.29 4.22
C SER A 104 -10.76 -15.41 3.17
N LEU A 105 -9.46 -15.61 2.99
CA LEU A 105 -8.70 -15.00 1.91
C LEU A 105 -8.94 -15.82 0.63
N ILE A 106 -9.69 -15.26 -0.31
CA ILE A 106 -10.18 -15.97 -1.51
C ILE A 106 -9.43 -15.58 -2.78
N GLY A 107 -8.61 -14.53 -2.74
CA GLY A 107 -7.82 -14.12 -3.90
C GLY A 107 -6.71 -13.17 -3.51
N ALA A 108 -5.61 -13.20 -4.27
CA ALA A 108 -4.55 -12.22 -4.13
C ALA A 108 -3.88 -11.89 -5.47
N ALA A 109 -3.45 -10.65 -5.64
CA ALA A 109 -2.60 -10.22 -6.75
C ALA A 109 -1.35 -9.53 -6.22
N LEU A 110 -0.20 -9.81 -6.82
CA LEU A 110 1.04 -9.07 -6.63
C LEU A 110 1.30 -8.31 -7.92
N ILE A 111 1.29 -6.99 -7.86
CA ILE A 111 1.24 -6.12 -9.04
C ILE A 111 2.47 -5.21 -9.03
N PRO A 112 3.36 -5.32 -10.02
CA PRO A 112 4.45 -4.37 -10.20
C PRO A 112 3.90 -2.97 -10.42
N SER A 113 4.48 -1.99 -9.73
CA SER A 113 4.06 -0.59 -9.79
C SER A 113 5.27 0.33 -9.77
N LYS A 114 5.05 1.61 -10.06
CA LYS A 114 6.12 2.60 -10.01
C LYS A 114 6.67 2.69 -8.59
N HIS A 115 7.99 2.58 -8.45
CA HIS A 115 8.64 2.66 -7.16
C HIS A 115 8.67 4.11 -6.67
N THR A 116 8.41 4.32 -5.39
CA THR A 116 8.50 5.63 -4.73
C THR A 116 9.86 6.35 -4.85
N TYR A 117 10.97 5.62 -5.00
CA TYR A 117 12.33 6.19 -4.90
C TYR A 117 13.12 6.16 -6.22
N TYR A 118 12.52 5.66 -7.29
CA TYR A 118 13.13 5.72 -8.62
C TYR A 118 12.06 5.54 -9.69
N ASN A 119 12.32 6.04 -10.88
CA ASN A 119 11.39 5.93 -11.99
C ASN A 119 11.65 4.61 -12.73
N ASN A 120 10.77 3.62 -12.55
CA ASN A 120 10.63 2.46 -13.43
C ASN A 120 9.46 2.66 -14.38
N VAL A 121 9.57 2.06 -15.56
CA VAL A 121 8.43 1.84 -16.44
C VAL A 121 7.70 0.60 -15.95
N VAL A 122 6.39 0.73 -15.77
CA VAL A 122 5.48 -0.37 -15.42
C VAL A 122 4.26 -0.28 -16.31
N ASN A 123 3.69 -1.44 -16.64
CA ASN A 123 2.41 -1.49 -17.31
C ASN A 123 1.31 -1.07 -16.31
N ASN A 124 0.41 -0.18 -16.73
CA ASN A 124 -0.77 0.22 -15.95
C ASN A 124 -2.05 -0.43 -16.50
N ASP A 125 -1.93 -1.46 -17.33
CA ASP A 125 -3.02 -2.36 -17.66
C ASP A 125 -3.24 -3.35 -16.52
N PHE A 126 -4.46 -3.39 -15.98
CA PHE A 126 -4.88 -4.24 -14.88
C PHE A 126 -5.84 -5.36 -15.31
N ASN A 127 -5.97 -5.63 -16.61
CA ASN A 127 -6.80 -6.71 -17.15
C ASN A 127 -6.41 -8.09 -16.60
N GLU A 128 -5.16 -8.29 -16.18
CA GLU A 128 -4.71 -9.49 -15.48
C GLU A 128 -5.42 -9.74 -14.13
N LEU A 129 -6.11 -8.73 -13.58
CA LEU A 129 -6.92 -8.87 -12.37
C LEU A 129 -8.32 -9.45 -12.65
N GLN A 130 -8.68 -9.66 -13.91
CA GLN A 130 -9.98 -10.22 -14.29
C GLN A 130 -10.32 -11.51 -13.54
N PRO A 131 -9.42 -12.49 -13.34
CA PRO A 131 -9.75 -13.69 -12.57
C PRO A 131 -10.17 -13.42 -11.12
N LEU A 132 -9.69 -12.33 -10.50
CA LEU A 132 -10.11 -11.94 -9.15
C LEU A 132 -11.48 -11.27 -9.16
N LEU A 133 -11.77 -10.50 -10.21
CA LEU A 133 -13.09 -9.93 -10.45
C LEU A 133 -14.13 -11.05 -10.70
N ASP A 134 -13.77 -12.05 -11.50
CA ASP A 134 -14.61 -13.22 -11.77
C ASP A 134 -14.96 -13.96 -10.47
N LYS A 135 -14.04 -14.06 -9.50
CA LYS A 135 -14.36 -14.64 -8.18
C LYS A 135 -15.41 -13.84 -7.43
N TYR A 136 -15.34 -12.50 -7.50
CA TYR A 136 -16.36 -11.64 -6.91
C TYR A 136 -17.72 -11.81 -7.60
N GLU A 137 -17.75 -11.74 -8.92
CA GLU A 137 -18.98 -11.76 -9.73
C GLU A 137 -19.68 -13.13 -9.67
N ASN A 138 -18.92 -14.21 -9.76
CA ASN A 138 -19.43 -15.58 -9.71
C ASN A 138 -19.64 -16.09 -8.27
N LYS A 139 -19.35 -15.27 -7.26
CA LYS A 139 -19.43 -15.65 -5.84
C LYS A 139 -18.58 -16.90 -5.52
N ASP A 140 -17.43 -17.05 -6.18
CA ASP A 140 -16.47 -18.10 -5.86
C ASP A 140 -15.69 -17.72 -4.60
N TYR A 141 -16.10 -18.33 -3.49
CA TYR A 141 -15.51 -18.10 -2.18
C TYR A 141 -14.43 -19.13 -1.80
N THR A 142 -13.94 -19.90 -2.76
CA THR A 142 -12.88 -20.88 -2.51
C THR A 142 -11.62 -20.17 -2.01
N PRO A 143 -11.12 -20.49 -0.80
CA PRO A 143 -9.90 -19.90 -0.27
C PRO A 143 -8.67 -20.26 -1.10
N ILE A 144 -7.68 -19.37 -1.10
CA ILE A 144 -6.39 -19.61 -1.78
C ILE A 144 -5.39 -20.34 -0.90
N ASN A 145 -4.50 -21.09 -1.54
CA ASN A 145 -3.24 -21.52 -0.96
C ASN A 145 -2.21 -20.40 -1.07
N ILE A 146 -1.58 -20.04 0.05
CA ILE A 146 -0.62 -18.94 0.05
C ILE A 146 0.71 -19.45 -0.53
N PRO A 147 1.21 -18.88 -1.65
CA PRO A 147 2.47 -19.29 -2.22
C PRO A 147 3.63 -19.02 -1.26
N LYS A 148 4.62 -19.93 -1.25
CA LYS A 148 5.86 -19.75 -0.50
C LYS A 148 6.76 -18.73 -1.21
N LEU A 149 6.59 -17.46 -0.89
CA LEU A 149 7.43 -16.38 -1.41
C LEU A 149 8.68 -16.20 -0.55
N LYS A 150 9.85 -16.16 -1.20
CA LYS A 150 11.12 -15.83 -0.54
C LYS A 150 11.12 -14.34 -0.19
N GLY A 151 11.63 -14.02 0.99
CA GLY A 151 11.85 -12.66 1.45
C GLY A 151 13.19 -12.57 2.16
N HIS A 152 13.74 -11.37 2.24
CA HIS A 152 15.01 -11.13 2.89
C HIS A 152 14.88 -11.39 4.41
N PHE A 153 15.75 -12.22 4.97
CA PHE A 153 15.66 -12.65 6.38
C PHE A 153 15.61 -11.47 7.36
N LEU A 154 16.37 -10.40 7.09
CA LEU A 154 16.41 -9.19 7.93
C LEU A 154 15.30 -8.13 7.64
N SER A 155 14.36 -8.39 6.73
CA SER A 155 13.28 -7.44 6.41
C SER A 155 12.50 -6.93 7.65
N PRO A 156 12.06 -7.79 8.60
CA PRO A 156 11.19 -7.36 9.70
C PRO A 156 11.86 -6.44 10.73
N ILE A 157 13.14 -6.69 11.06
CA ILE A 157 13.87 -5.98 12.12
C ILE A 157 14.32 -4.61 11.64
N LEU A 158 14.59 -4.49 10.33
CA LEU A 158 15.23 -3.31 9.77
C LEU A 158 14.26 -2.39 9.00
N GLU A 159 12.97 -2.72 8.86
CA GLU A 159 12.01 -1.94 8.06
C GLU A 159 11.97 -0.45 8.44
N LYS A 160 11.83 -0.14 9.74
CA LYS A 160 11.72 1.25 10.21
C LYS A 160 13.06 1.99 10.17
N GLN A 161 14.16 1.28 10.46
CA GLN A 161 15.50 1.86 10.45
C GLN A 161 16.02 2.08 9.02
N ARG A 162 15.91 1.07 8.13
CA ARG A 162 16.32 1.14 6.73
C ARG A 162 15.76 2.37 6.05
N THR A 163 14.45 2.57 6.15
CA THR A 163 13.81 3.68 5.43
C THR A 163 14.24 5.03 5.98
N LYS A 164 14.49 5.14 7.30
CA LYS A 164 14.95 6.38 7.95
C LYS A 164 16.37 6.78 7.53
N TYR A 165 17.31 5.83 7.48
CA TYR A 165 18.70 6.11 7.08
C TYR A 165 18.87 6.21 5.57
N ASN A 166 18.03 5.53 4.80
CA ASN A 166 18.15 5.51 3.35
C ASN A 166 17.50 6.70 2.64
N ILE A 167 16.57 7.40 3.29
CA ILE A 167 15.83 8.51 2.68
C ILE A 167 15.86 9.73 3.61
N LYS A 168 16.49 10.81 3.12
CA LYS A 168 16.45 12.14 3.77
C LYS A 168 15.49 13.04 2.99
N ILE A 169 14.37 13.39 3.61
CA ILE A 169 13.44 14.40 3.09
C ILE A 169 13.96 15.79 3.47
N LYS A 170 13.93 16.73 2.53
CA LYS A 170 14.30 18.13 2.71
C LYS A 170 13.09 19.02 2.41
N PHE A 171 12.93 20.08 3.18
CA PHE A 171 11.89 21.09 3.02
C PHE A 171 12.54 22.43 2.66
N ASN A 172 11.98 23.13 1.67
CA ASN A 172 12.40 24.47 1.28
C ASN A 172 11.27 25.47 1.63
N PRO A 173 11.45 26.33 2.65
CA PRO A 173 10.42 27.28 3.07
C PRO A 173 10.09 28.31 1.98
N ASN A 174 11.05 28.70 1.14
CA ASN A 174 10.85 29.72 0.09
C ASN A 174 9.91 29.23 -1.02
N LYS A 175 9.71 27.92 -1.14
CA LYS A 175 8.74 27.33 -2.08
C LYS A 175 7.39 27.03 -1.44
N CYS A 176 7.28 27.14 -0.11
CA CYS A 176 6.08 26.77 0.61
C CYS A 176 5.05 27.91 0.60
N ILE A 177 3.84 27.61 0.14
CA ILE A 177 2.69 28.54 0.16
C ILE A 177 1.78 28.34 1.38
N LYS A 178 2.25 27.58 2.39
CA LYS A 178 1.52 27.31 3.65
C LYS A 178 0.11 26.72 3.46
N CYS A 179 -0.13 25.94 2.39
CA CYS A 179 -1.42 25.31 2.12
C CYS A 179 -1.74 24.10 3.04
N ASN A 180 -0.81 23.68 3.89
CA ASN A 180 -0.94 22.57 4.86
C ASN A 180 -1.31 21.18 4.30
N LEU A 181 -1.39 21.01 2.98
CA LEU A 181 -1.70 19.72 2.34
C LEU A 181 -0.79 18.58 2.82
N CYS A 182 0.53 18.82 2.93
CA CYS A 182 1.47 17.80 3.38
C CYS A 182 1.26 17.35 4.84
N ILE A 183 0.72 18.24 5.68
CA ILE A 183 0.41 17.98 7.09
C ILE A 183 -0.89 17.17 7.14
N ASN A 184 -1.95 17.71 6.53
CA ASN A 184 -3.30 17.15 6.56
C ASN A 184 -3.39 15.79 5.87
N LYS A 185 -2.67 15.60 4.76
CA LYS A 185 -2.63 14.33 4.03
C LYS A 185 -1.54 13.38 4.53
N CYS A 186 -0.81 13.69 5.60
CA CYS A 186 0.19 12.78 6.12
C CYS A 186 -0.48 11.50 6.65
N PRO A 187 -0.18 10.29 6.14
CA PRO A 187 -0.88 9.08 6.57
C PRO A 187 -0.67 8.74 8.05
N VAL A 188 0.28 9.36 8.73
CA VAL A 188 0.70 9.03 10.10
C VAL A 188 0.95 10.28 10.94
N ASN A 189 0.43 11.43 10.52
CA ASN A 189 0.56 12.73 11.22
C ASN A 189 2.01 13.02 11.67
N ALA A 190 2.96 12.78 10.78
CA ALA A 190 4.39 12.88 11.09
C ALA A 190 4.99 14.27 10.87
N ILE A 191 4.24 15.22 10.30
CA ILE A 191 4.70 16.57 9.97
C ILE A 191 3.92 17.55 10.85
N ASN A 192 4.61 18.42 11.59
CA ASN A 192 3.98 19.47 12.39
C ASN A 192 3.86 20.80 11.60
N ASN A 193 3.24 21.81 12.23
CA ASN A 193 3.04 23.15 11.64
C ASN A 193 4.35 23.89 11.31
N TYR A 194 5.47 23.50 11.92
CA TYR A 194 6.82 24.01 11.62
C TYR A 194 7.54 23.16 10.54
N HIS A 195 6.81 22.28 9.84
CA HIS A 195 7.33 21.35 8.85
C HIS A 195 8.42 20.38 9.36
N LYS A 196 8.53 20.21 10.70
CA LYS A 196 9.43 19.24 11.33
C LYS A 196 8.84 17.84 11.22
N ILE A 197 9.61 16.92 10.64
CA ILE A 197 9.20 15.53 10.43
C ILE A 197 9.67 14.66 11.61
N ASN A 198 8.74 14.02 12.31
CA ASN A 198 9.03 13.17 13.47
C ASN A 198 9.42 11.72 13.06
N LYS A 199 9.69 10.88 14.08
CA LYS A 199 10.16 9.48 13.92
C LYS A 199 9.11 8.51 13.37
N ASN A 200 7.83 8.91 13.30
CA ASN A 200 6.74 8.07 12.81
C ASN A 200 6.60 8.12 11.28
N CYS A 201 7.30 9.05 10.62
CA CYS A 201 7.27 9.17 9.16
C CYS A 201 7.61 7.85 8.47
N LEU A 202 6.70 7.37 7.62
CA LEU A 202 6.88 6.15 6.81
C LEU A 202 7.89 6.32 5.67
N ARG A 203 8.32 7.56 5.41
CA ARG A 203 9.11 7.93 4.23
C ARG A 203 8.44 7.58 2.89
N CYS A 204 7.11 7.46 2.87
CA CYS A 204 6.32 7.15 1.67
C CYS A 204 6.28 8.26 0.60
N LEU A 205 6.89 9.43 0.88
CA LEU A 205 6.99 10.58 -0.01
C LEU A 205 5.66 11.20 -0.48
N ARG A 206 4.51 10.92 0.17
CA ARG A 206 3.26 11.64 -0.11
C ARG A 206 3.43 13.17 -0.04
N CYS A 207 4.21 13.68 0.92
CA CYS A 207 4.50 15.11 1.01
C CYS A 207 5.33 15.67 -0.16
N VAL A 208 6.10 14.84 -0.86
CA VAL A 208 6.83 15.24 -2.06
C VAL A 208 5.88 15.22 -3.27
N THR A 209 5.07 14.17 -3.40
CA THR A 209 4.14 13.97 -4.51
C THR A 209 3.00 14.99 -4.52
N GLU A 210 2.40 15.25 -3.36
CA GLU A 210 1.21 16.12 -3.22
C GLU A 210 1.54 17.61 -3.12
N CYS A 211 2.82 17.99 -3.01
CA CYS A 211 3.18 19.39 -2.84
C CYS A 211 3.13 20.12 -4.20
N PRO A 212 2.18 21.05 -4.43
CA PRO A 212 2.01 21.70 -5.73
C PRO A 212 3.26 22.52 -6.12
N ASN A 213 3.89 23.19 -5.15
CA ASN A 213 5.09 23.99 -5.38
C ASN A 213 6.42 23.23 -5.20
N LYS A 214 6.37 21.89 -5.04
CA LYS A 214 7.57 21.05 -4.88
C LYS A 214 8.52 21.56 -3.79
N ALA A 215 7.95 22.04 -2.67
CA ALA A 215 8.69 22.51 -1.51
C ALA A 215 9.43 21.38 -0.78
N TYR A 216 8.96 20.13 -0.96
CA TYR A 216 9.63 18.94 -0.46
C TYR A 216 10.46 18.27 -1.57
N THR A 217 11.68 17.87 -1.21
CA THR A 217 12.54 17.02 -2.03
C THR A 217 13.09 15.88 -1.18
N TYR A 218 13.76 14.89 -1.79
CA TYR A 218 14.38 13.81 -1.06
C TYR A 218 15.74 13.43 -1.65
N LYS A 219 16.62 12.88 -0.80
CA LYS A 219 17.92 12.32 -1.18
C LYS A 219 17.99 10.87 -0.71
N ARG A 220 18.45 10.00 -1.61
CA ARG A 220 18.73 8.58 -1.34
C ARG A 220 20.14 8.42 -0.77
N SER A 221 20.33 7.44 0.11
CA SER A 221 21.67 6.98 0.50
C SER A 221 22.36 6.28 -0.68
N LYS A 222 23.69 6.23 -0.65
CA LYS A 222 24.48 5.46 -1.64
C LYS A 222 24.09 3.98 -1.62
N LEU A 223 23.94 3.40 -0.42
CA LEU A 223 23.53 2.01 -0.22
C LEU A 223 22.18 1.70 -0.87
N LEU A 224 21.16 2.54 -0.62
CA LEU A 224 19.85 2.35 -1.26
C LEU A 224 19.94 2.50 -2.78
N THR A 225 20.75 3.45 -3.25
CA THR A 225 20.94 3.65 -4.70
C THR A 225 21.52 2.41 -5.37
N LEU A 226 22.49 1.75 -4.74
CA LEU A 226 23.06 0.48 -5.21
C LEU A 226 22.05 -0.66 -5.15
N TYR A 227 21.33 -0.81 -4.03
CA TYR A 227 20.30 -1.83 -3.87
C TYR A 227 19.24 -1.77 -4.97
N LEU A 228 18.78 -0.56 -5.33
CA LEU A 228 17.78 -0.35 -6.38
C LEU A 228 18.29 -0.61 -7.80
N LYS A 229 19.60 -0.85 -8.01
CA LYS A 229 20.14 -1.28 -9.31
C LYS A 229 19.89 -2.76 -9.58
N ASN A 230 19.79 -3.60 -8.54
CA ASN A 230 19.58 -5.05 -8.67
C ASN A 230 18.09 -5.35 -8.86
N LYS A 231 17.60 -5.05 -10.06
CA LYS A 231 16.18 -5.16 -10.42
C LYS A 231 15.83 -6.60 -10.80
N ILE A 232 14.61 -6.99 -10.48
CA ILE A 232 13.99 -8.20 -11.03
C ILE A 232 13.04 -7.74 -12.15
N LYS A 233 12.84 -8.57 -13.17
CA LYS A 233 11.81 -8.32 -14.18
C LYS A 233 10.45 -8.18 -13.47
N PRO A 234 9.73 -7.05 -13.63
CA PRO A 234 8.41 -6.90 -13.03
C PRO A 234 7.48 -7.95 -13.62
N GLN A 235 6.90 -8.80 -12.78
CA GLN A 235 5.93 -9.79 -13.19
C GLN A 235 4.82 -9.86 -12.15
N SER A 236 3.59 -9.81 -12.63
CA SER A 236 2.44 -9.97 -11.76
C SER A 236 2.22 -11.44 -11.42
N ILE A 237 1.74 -11.67 -10.20
CA ILE A 237 1.37 -13.00 -9.73
C ILE A 237 -0.07 -12.93 -9.25
N ILE A 238 -0.94 -13.68 -9.91
CA ILE A 238 -2.35 -13.80 -9.57
C ILE A 238 -2.55 -15.14 -8.88
N VAL A 239 -3.16 -15.12 -7.69
CA VAL A 239 -3.40 -16.29 -6.85
C VAL A 239 -4.90 -16.43 -6.67
N ILE A 240 -5.47 -17.47 -7.28
CA ILE A 240 -6.91 -17.77 -7.27
C ILE A 240 -7.24 -19.14 -6.64
N LYS A 241 -6.22 -19.97 -6.37
CA LYS A 241 -6.28 -21.29 -5.75
C LYS A 241 -5.03 -21.53 -4.91
#